data_AF-A0A0A8H5B5-F1
#
_entry.id   AF-A0A0A8H5B5-F1
#
_cell.length_a   1.000
_cell.length_b   1.000
_cell.length_c   1.000
_cell.angle_alpha   90.00
_cell.angle_beta   90.00
_cell.angle_gamma   90.00
#
_symmetry.space_group_name_H-M   'P 1'
#
loop_
_entity.id
_entity.type
_entity.pdbx_description
1 polymer ?
#
loop_
_entity_poly.entity_id
_entity_poly.type
_entity_poly.pdbx_seq_one_letter_code
_entity_poly.pdbx_strand_id
1 'polypeptide(L)'
;MFKIILYVLVFFVVLLFFVFLRKKIGKIGNYLLVLILILATIFAIKFELSATRSGVVKKEILNAFLQGQSLKCKDINISKEYFNFEHGTQSFISNGKNKQFKALIFDIKECQLVR
;
A
#
# COMPACT_ATOMS: atom_id res chain seq x y z
N MET A 1 -3.20 -14.13 14.13
CA MET A 1 -3.78 -15.48 13.90
C MET A 1 -5.23 -15.41 13.40
N PHE A 2 -6.14 -14.65 14.03
CA PHE A 2 -7.55 -14.52 13.57
C PHE A 2 -7.72 -14.15 12.09
N LYS A 3 -6.93 -13.19 11.58
CA LYS A 3 -6.95 -12.79 10.15
C LYS A 3 -6.63 -13.94 9.20
N ILE A 4 -5.69 -14.82 9.57
CA ILE A 4 -5.29 -15.97 8.76
C ILE A 4 -6.41 -17.01 8.74
N ILE A 5 -7.03 -17.28 9.90
CA ILE A 5 -8.17 -18.19 10.01
C ILE A 5 -9.35 -17.69 9.15
N LEU A 6 -9.60 -16.38 9.16
CA LEU A 6 -10.65 -15.75 8.35
C LEU A 6 -10.37 -15.89 6.84
N TYR A 7 -9.13 -15.67 6.40
CA TYR A 7 -8.76 -15.88 4.99
C TYR A 7 -8.90 -17.34 4.55
N VAL A 8 -8.50 -18.29 5.40
CA VAL A 8 -8.66 -19.73 5.11
C VAL A 8 -10.13 -20.10 5.01
N LEU A 9 -10.97 -19.59 5.90
CA LEU A 9 -12.41 -19.86 5.89
C LEU A 9 -13.08 -19.31 4.62
N VAL A 10 -12.76 -18.08 4.23
CA VAL A 10 -13.27 -17.49 2.98
C VAL A 10 -12.82 -18.30 1.76
N PHE A 11 -11.56 -18.75 1.73
CA PHE A 11 -11.05 -19.60 0.66
C PHE A 11 -11.84 -20.91 0.51
N PHE A 12 -12.16 -21.58 1.62
CA PHE A 12 -12.97 -22.80 1.60
C PHE A 12 -14.41 -22.56 1.14
N VAL A 13 -15.03 -21.45 1.56
CA VAL A 13 -16.39 -21.08 1.11
C VAL A 13 -16.42 -20.83 -0.40
N VAL A 14 -15.42 -20.12 -0.93
CA VAL A 14 -15.29 -19.86 -2.37
C VAL A 14 -15.08 -21.17 -3.14
N LEU A 15 -14.24 -22.07 -2.65
CA LEU A 15 -14.04 -23.40 -3.24
C LEU A 15 -15.34 -24.21 -3.28
N LEU A 16 -16.07 -24.29 -2.17
CA LEU A 16 -17.33 -25.02 -2.08
C LEU A 16 -18.39 -24.43 -3.03
N PHE A 17 -18.47 -23.10 -3.11
CA PHE A 17 -19.33 -22.41 -4.05
C PHE A 17 -19.02 -22.80 -5.50
N PHE A 18 -17.74 -22.86 -5.87
CA PHE A 18 -17.35 -23.28 -7.21
C PHE A 18 -17.59 -24.76 -7.49
N VAL A 19 -17.38 -25.65 -6.51
CA VAL A 19 -17.73 -27.08 -6.63
C VAL A 19 -19.24 -27.27 -6.84
N PHE A 20 -20.06 -26.49 -6.12
CA PHE A 20 -21.51 -26.50 -6.29
C PHE A 20 -21.93 -26.01 -7.69
N LEU A 21 -21.34 -24.91 -8.17
CA LEU A 21 -21.60 -24.37 -9.51
C LEU A 21 -21.18 -25.35 -10.62
N ARG A 22 -20.08 -26.08 -10.45
CA ARG A 22 -19.63 -27.11 -11.41
C ARG A 22 -20.66 -28.21 -11.67
N LYS A 23 -21.53 -28.51 -10.69
CA LYS A 23 -22.59 -29.52 -10.84
C LYS A 23 -23.77 -29.00 -11.67
N LYS A 24 -23.98 -27.69 -11.70
CA LYS A 24 -25.11 -27.02 -12.37
C LYS A 24 -24.74 -26.44 -13.74
N ILE A 25 -23.47 -26.09 -13.96
CA ILE A 25 -22.98 -25.48 -15.19
C ILE A 25 -22.22 -26.55 -15.98
N GLY A 26 -22.67 -26.85 -17.21
CA GLY A 26 -22.05 -27.85 -18.09
C GLY A 26 -20.59 -27.56 -18.45
N LYS A 27 -19.98 -28.37 -19.34
CA LYS A 27 -18.54 -28.31 -19.69
C LYS A 27 -18.01 -26.90 -20.01
N ILE A 28 -18.83 -26.01 -20.59
CA ILE A 28 -18.49 -24.62 -20.91
C ILE A 28 -18.17 -23.77 -19.66
N GLY A 29 -18.85 -24.05 -18.54
CA GLY A 29 -18.67 -23.32 -17.29
C GLY A 29 -17.33 -23.55 -16.65
N ASN A 30 -16.77 -24.76 -16.76
CA ASN A 30 -15.45 -25.07 -16.21
C ASN A 30 -14.35 -24.22 -16.88
N TYR A 31 -14.43 -23.98 -18.19
CA TYR A 31 -13.46 -23.13 -18.88
C TYR A 31 -13.57 -21.66 -18.47
N LEU A 32 -14.79 -21.13 -18.32
CA LEU A 32 -15.02 -19.77 -17.81
C LEU A 32 -14.51 -19.61 -16.38
N LEU A 33 -14.70 -20.62 -15.54
CA LEU A 33 -14.25 -20.62 -14.15
C LEU A 33 -12.72 -20.58 -14.04
N VAL A 34 -12.05 -21.43 -14.82
CA VAL A 34 -10.59 -21.45 -14.91
C VAL A 34 -10.07 -20.11 -15.43
N LEU A 35 -10.71 -19.53 -16.45
CA LEU A 35 -10.35 -18.22 -16.98
C LEU A 35 -10.47 -17.12 -15.92
N ILE A 36 -11.57 -17.08 -15.16
CA ILE A 36 -11.76 -16.11 -14.07
C ILE A 36 -10.72 -16.28 -12.97
N LEU A 37 -10.38 -17.51 -12.60
CA LEU A 37 -9.35 -17.78 -11.60
C LEU A 37 -7.98 -17.27 -12.06
N ILE A 38 -7.60 -17.52 -13.31
CA ILE A 38 -6.34 -17.04 -13.89
C ILE A 38 -6.31 -15.50 -13.86
N LEU A 39 -7.38 -14.84 -14.29
CA LEU A 39 -7.52 -13.38 -14.25
C LEU A 39 -7.41 -12.82 -12.83
N ALA A 40 -8.09 -13.45 -11.87
CA ALA A 40 -8.05 -13.06 -10.46
C ALA A 40 -6.64 -13.20 -9.87
N THR A 41 -5.93 -14.29 -10.18
CA THR A 41 -4.54 -14.50 -9.76
C THR A 41 -3.61 -13.45 -10.33
N ILE A 42 -3.71 -13.15 -11.63
CA ILE A 42 -2.89 -12.12 -12.28
C ILE A 42 -3.15 -10.75 -11.62
N PHE A 43 -4.41 -10.42 -11.35
CA PHE A 43 -4.78 -9.17 -10.69
C PHE A 43 -4.21 -9.09 -9.28
N ALA A 44 -4.34 -10.16 -8.48
CA ALA A 44 -3.80 -10.22 -7.12
C ALA A 44 -2.28 -10.02 -7.11
N ILE A 45 -1.55 -10.68 -8.00
CA ILE A 45 -0.09 -10.54 -8.13
C ILE A 45 0.29 -9.09 -8.47
N LYS A 46 -0.39 -8.47 -9.44
CA LYS A 46 -0.12 -7.07 -9.81
C LYS A 46 -0.41 -6.10 -8.67
N PHE A 47 -1.49 -6.32 -7.94
CA PHE A 47 -1.87 -5.51 -6.78
C PHE A 47 -0.80 -5.58 -5.68
N GLU A 48 -0.37 -6.79 -5.31
CA GLU A 48 0.68 -7.00 -4.29
C GLU A 48 2.03 -6.41 -4.69
N LEU A 49 2.44 -6.57 -5.95
CA LEU A 49 3.67 -5.97 -6.49
C LEU A 49 3.64 -4.44 -6.40
N SER A 50 2.52 -3.83 -6.80
CA SER A 50 2.34 -2.38 -6.72
C SER A 50 2.35 -1.88 -5.27
N ALA A 51 1.64 -2.59 -4.38
CA ALA A 51 1.61 -2.27 -2.96
C ALA A 51 3.02 -2.35 -2.34
N THR A 52 3.75 -3.43 -2.61
CA THR A 52 5.13 -3.64 -2.13
C THR A 52 6.06 -2.53 -2.59
N ARG A 53 6.03 -2.19 -3.89
CA ARG A 53 6.90 -1.13 -4.44
C ARG A 53 6.63 0.21 -3.78
N SER A 54 5.36 0.57 -3.58
CA SER A 54 4.99 1.81 -2.88
C SER A 54 5.44 1.81 -1.42
N GLY A 55 5.42 0.66 -0.74
CA GLY A 55 5.87 0.51 0.63
C GLY A 55 7.39 0.66 0.79
N VAL A 56 8.18 0.09 -0.13
CA VAL A 56 9.65 0.22 -0.13
C VAL A 56 10.07 1.67 -0.30
N VAL A 57 9.52 2.38 -1.28
CA VAL A 57 9.84 3.81 -1.54
C VAL A 57 9.52 4.67 -0.31
N LYS A 58 8.35 4.48 0.31
CA LYS A 58 7.98 5.18 1.54
C LYS A 58 8.96 4.89 2.68
N LYS A 59 9.39 3.63 2.83
CA LYS A 59 10.35 3.24 3.86
C LYS A 59 11.72 3.89 3.64
N GLU A 60 12.17 3.97 2.39
CA GLU A 60 13.42 4.66 2.04
C GLU A 60 13.35 6.16 2.36
N ILE A 61 12.27 6.83 1.97
CA ILE A 61 12.03 8.26 2.28
C ILE A 61 12.03 8.49 3.79
N LEU A 62 11.30 7.66 4.55
CA LEU A 62 11.24 7.77 6.00
C LEU A 62 12.62 7.55 6.64
N ASN A 63 13.36 6.53 6.19
CA ASN A 63 14.69 6.24 6.70
C ASN A 63 15.66 7.40 6.45
N ALA A 64 15.65 7.98 5.24
CA ALA A 64 16.46 9.15 4.91
C ALA A 64 16.14 10.35 5.83
N PHE A 65 14.85 10.62 6.04
CA PHE A 65 14.42 11.66 6.99
C PHE A 65 14.89 11.38 8.43
N LEU A 66 14.76 10.15 8.90
CA LEU A 66 15.18 9.76 10.25
C LEU A 66 16.70 9.89 10.44
N GLN A 67 17.47 9.62 9.39
CA GLN A 67 18.92 9.83 9.31
C GLN A 67 19.32 11.32 9.24
N GLY A 68 18.35 12.24 9.16
CA GLY A 68 18.60 13.69 9.13
C GLY A 68 18.84 14.24 7.72
N GLN A 69 18.61 13.46 6.67
CA GLN A 69 18.67 13.95 5.29
C GLN A 69 17.47 14.87 5.02
N SER A 70 17.66 15.84 4.13
CA SER A 70 16.56 16.67 3.64
C SER A 70 15.82 15.97 2.51
N LEU A 71 14.50 16.04 2.54
CA LEU A 71 13.60 15.54 1.52
C LEU A 71 13.03 16.73 0.74
N LYS A 72 12.73 16.54 -0.55
CA LYS A 72 11.98 17.52 -1.32
C LYS A 72 10.53 17.08 -1.40
N CYS A 73 9.63 17.89 -0.87
CA CYS A 73 8.20 17.66 -0.96
C CYS A 73 7.57 18.84 -1.68
N LYS A 74 7.03 18.60 -2.88
CA LYS A 74 6.69 19.65 -3.86
C LYS A 74 7.90 20.57 -4.10
N ASP A 75 7.82 21.82 -3.65
CA ASP A 75 8.85 22.85 -3.81
C ASP A 75 9.58 23.20 -2.50
N ILE A 76 9.33 22.45 -1.42
CA ILE A 76 9.88 22.74 -0.10
C ILE A 76 10.81 21.61 0.35
N ASN A 77 11.94 22.01 0.93
CA ASN A 77 12.85 21.08 1.59
C ASN A 77 12.38 20.82 3.02
N ILE A 78 12.07 19.56 3.30
CA ILE A 78 11.67 19.05 4.60
C ILE A 78 12.89 18.43 5.26
N SER A 79 13.17 18.84 6.50
CA SER A 79 14.20 18.22 7.33
C SER A 79 13.67 17.96 8.74
N LYS A 80 14.36 17.07 9.46
CA LYS A 80 14.05 16.73 10.86
C LYS A 80 14.17 17.92 11.82
N GLU A 81 14.84 19.00 11.39
CA GLU A 81 14.98 20.23 12.17
C GLU A 81 13.65 20.99 12.31
N TYR A 82 12.84 21.00 11.24
CA TYR A 82 11.63 21.82 11.13
C TYR A 82 10.32 21.02 11.02
N PHE A 83 10.40 19.71 10.79
CA PHE A 83 9.25 18.83 10.63
C PHE A 83 9.39 17.58 11.50
N ASN A 84 8.26 17.00 11.87
CA ASN A 84 8.12 15.71 12.54
C ASN A 84 7.35 14.75 11.63
N PHE A 85 7.60 13.45 11.75
CA PHE A 85 6.82 12.45 11.02
C PHE A 85 5.70 11.91 11.90
N GLU A 86 4.46 12.00 11.42
CA GLU A 86 3.27 11.41 12.04
C GLU A 86 2.98 10.04 11.42
N HIS A 87 3.07 9.00 12.24
CA HIS A 87 2.91 7.62 11.80
C HIS A 87 1.46 7.28 11.44
N GLY A 88 0.48 7.90 12.12
CA GLY A 88 -0.94 7.63 11.89
C GLY A 88 -1.39 8.03 10.49
N THR A 89 -0.94 9.19 10.01
CA THR A 89 -1.30 9.73 8.69
C THR A 89 -0.22 9.51 7.63
N GLN A 90 0.95 8.99 8.03
CA GLN A 90 2.15 8.90 7.18
C GLN A 90 2.54 10.24 6.56
N SER A 91 2.59 11.29 7.39
CA SER A 91 2.79 12.66 6.92
C SER A 91 3.90 13.37 7.70
N PHE A 92 4.58 14.32 7.05
CA PHE A 92 5.50 15.25 7.68
C PHE A 92 4.73 16.50 8.11
N ILE A 93 4.78 16.82 9.40
CA ILE A 93 4.06 17.93 10.04
C ILE A 93 5.07 18.94 10.56
N SER A 94 4.86 20.23 10.28
CA SER A 94 5.71 21.29 10.80
C SER A 94 5.78 21.29 12.33
N ASN A 95 6.98 21.41 12.92
CA ASN A 95 7.16 21.42 14.37
C ASN A 95 7.05 22.81 15.03
N GLY A 96 6.70 23.84 14.25
CA GLY A 96 6.49 25.21 14.72
C GLY A 96 7.76 26.01 15.01
N LYS A 97 8.97 25.46 14.84
CA LYS A 97 10.23 26.18 15.06
C LYS A 97 10.50 27.25 14.01
N ASN A 98 10.02 27.05 12.77
CA ASN A 98 10.10 28.04 11.70
C ASN A 98 8.71 28.63 11.43
N LYS A 99 8.59 29.97 11.53
CA LYS A 99 7.35 30.71 11.25
C LYS A 99 6.89 30.57 9.80
N GLN A 100 7.81 30.35 8.85
CA GLN A 100 7.48 30.17 7.43
C GLN A 100 6.80 28.83 7.12
N PHE A 101 7.02 27.81 7.96
CA PHE A 101 6.47 26.47 7.74
C PHE A 101 5.22 26.19 8.59
N LYS A 102 4.64 27.22 9.22
CA LYS A 102 3.52 27.05 10.15
C LYS A 102 2.34 26.34 9.48
N ALA A 103 1.90 25.24 10.10
CA ALA A 103 0.75 24.43 9.65
C ALA A 103 0.93 23.72 8.30
N LEU A 104 2.17 23.54 7.84
CA LEU A 104 2.44 22.71 6.67
C LEU A 104 2.39 21.22 7.01
N ILE A 105 1.69 20.46 6.16
CA ILE A 105 1.55 19.01 6.23
C ILE A 105 1.79 18.44 4.84
N PHE A 106 2.67 17.45 4.74
CA PHE A 106 2.99 16.77 3.48
C PHE A 106 2.86 15.26 3.66
N ASP A 107 2.04 14.59 2.84
CA ASP A 107 2.00 13.12 2.80
C ASP A 107 3.35 12.61 2.27
N ILE A 108 3.87 11.53 2.85
CA ILE A 108 5.13 10.90 2.41
C ILE A 108 5.15 10.55 0.92
N LYS A 109 3.99 10.32 0.29
CA LYS A 109 3.85 10.07 -1.15
C LYS A 109 4.18 11.28 -2.01
N GLU A 110 4.08 12.49 -1.46
CA GLU A 110 4.37 13.75 -2.15
C GLU A 110 5.86 14.15 -2.05
N CYS A 111 6.64 13.32 -1.36
CA CYS A 111 8.03 13.56 -1.04
C CYS A 111 8.95 12.65 -1.84
N GLN A 112 10.13 13.16 -2.14
CA GLN A 112 11.20 12.44 -2.82
C GLN A 112 12.55 12.77 -2.18
N LEU A 113 13.50 11.84 -2.32
CA LEU A 113 14.88 12.07 -1.91
C LEU A 113 15.46 13.20 -2.77
N VAL A 114 16.13 14.16 -2.12
CA VAL A 114 16.97 15.13 -2.83
C VAL A 114 18.18 14.36 -3.33
N ARG A 115 18.19 14.00 -4.61
CA ARG A 115 19.30 13.28 -5.24
C ARG A 115 20.33 14.25 -5.81
#